data_AF-A0A2C6B1K6-F1
#
_entry.id   AF-A0A2C6B1K6-F1
#
_cell.length_a   1.000
_cell.length_b   1.000
_cell.length_c   1.000
_cell.angle_alpha   90.00
_cell.angle_beta   90.00
_cell.angle_gamma   90.00
#
_symmetry.space_group_name_H-M   'P 1'
#
loop_
_entity.id
_entity.type
_entity.pdbx_description
1 polymer ?
#
loop_
_entity_poly.entity_id
_entity_poly.type
_entity_poly.pdbx_seq_one_letter_code
_entity_poly.pdbx_strand_id
1 'polypeptide(L)'
;MQQVLATENRIAKLFQFSERKVRDYFKAARIAPGKYDLLQVIEIFVEKNSGKDETAELKRADKDLKEYKLKILKKEYHHESDVIRIVSNMNYNFKSKLMALPSKISVQLLNKDNQLEIKEILKKAIYDVLEELIEYKYEERKVIKDEDIGETHNTSD
;
A
#
# COMPACT_ATOMS: atom_id res chain seq x y z
N MET A 1 -48.31 -22.59 -3.78
CA MET A 1 -47.06 -22.77 -4.57
C MET A 1 -46.70 -24.24 -4.59
N GLN A 2 -46.28 -24.76 -5.74
CA GLN A 2 -45.93 -26.17 -5.90
C GLN A 2 -44.68 -26.48 -5.07
N GLN A 3 -44.79 -27.36 -4.06
CA GLN A 3 -43.67 -27.70 -3.19
C GLN A 3 -42.75 -28.69 -3.90
N VAL A 4 -41.51 -28.28 -4.18
CA VAL A 4 -40.48 -29.17 -4.75
C VAL A 4 -39.73 -29.84 -3.60
N LEU A 5 -40.08 -31.09 -3.34
CA LEU A 5 -39.50 -31.86 -2.26
C LEU A 5 -38.17 -32.51 -2.68
N ALA A 6 -37.12 -32.30 -1.88
CA ALA A 6 -35.84 -32.96 -2.04
C ALA A 6 -35.52 -33.83 -0.82
N THR A 7 -34.85 -34.96 -1.07
CA THR A 7 -34.35 -35.84 -0.01
C THR A 7 -33.00 -35.34 0.50
N GLU A 8 -32.70 -35.66 1.75
CA GLU A 8 -31.45 -35.29 2.42
C GLU A 8 -30.19 -35.67 1.62
N ASN A 9 -30.15 -36.89 1.06
CA ASN A 9 -29.06 -37.36 0.21
C ASN A 9 -28.92 -36.53 -1.08
N ARG A 10 -30.02 -36.11 -1.69
CA ARG A 10 -29.99 -35.28 -2.90
C ARG A 10 -29.46 -33.87 -2.60
N ILE A 11 -29.85 -33.27 -1.49
CA ILE A 11 -29.31 -31.96 -1.05
C ILE A 11 -27.83 -32.08 -0.68
N ALA A 12 -27.45 -33.15 0.01
CA ALA A 12 -26.06 -33.44 0.35
C ALA A 12 -25.18 -33.50 -0.91
N LYS A 13 -25.64 -34.20 -1.96
CA LYS A 13 -24.95 -34.26 -3.25
C LYS A 13 -24.92 -32.92 -3.98
N LEU A 14 -26.04 -32.20 -4.02
CA LEU A 14 -26.16 -30.93 -4.76
C LEU A 14 -25.22 -29.85 -4.21
N PHE A 15 -25.14 -29.73 -2.87
CA PHE A 15 -24.31 -28.73 -2.21
C PHE A 15 -22.96 -29.29 -1.69
N GLN A 16 -22.63 -30.54 -2.01
CA GLN A 16 -21.42 -31.24 -1.55
C GLN A 16 -21.23 -31.20 -0.02
N PHE A 17 -22.32 -31.34 0.72
CA PHE A 17 -22.34 -31.35 2.18
C PHE A 17 -22.51 -32.78 2.71
N SER A 18 -22.06 -33.03 3.94
CA SER A 18 -22.44 -34.25 4.65
C SER A 18 -23.91 -34.19 5.05
N GLU A 19 -24.59 -35.33 5.11
CA GLU A 19 -25.99 -35.42 5.53
C GLU A 19 -26.21 -34.77 6.92
N ARG A 20 -25.27 -34.95 7.85
CA ARG A 20 -25.26 -34.25 9.14
C ARG A 20 -25.30 -32.73 8.97
N LYS A 21 -24.45 -32.19 8.10
CA LYS A 21 -24.40 -30.76 7.80
C LYS A 21 -25.69 -30.28 7.14
N VAL A 22 -26.33 -31.08 6.29
CA VAL A 22 -27.65 -30.75 5.71
C VAL A 22 -28.72 -30.63 6.80
N ARG A 23 -28.75 -31.55 7.78
CA ARG A 23 -29.72 -31.50 8.89
C ARG A 23 -29.57 -30.27 9.77
N ASP A 24 -28.34 -29.88 10.06
CA ASP A 24 -28.04 -28.73 10.91
C ASP A 24 -28.26 -27.41 10.14
N TYR A 25 -27.79 -27.34 8.89
CA TYR A 25 -27.75 -26.12 8.08
C TYR A 25 -29.13 -25.71 7.55
N PHE A 26 -29.96 -26.68 7.15
CA PHE A 26 -31.28 -26.48 6.55
C PHE A 26 -32.44 -26.90 7.47
N LYS A 27 -32.22 -26.87 8.80
CA LYS A 27 -33.23 -27.27 9.80
C LYS A 27 -34.60 -26.59 9.59
N ALA A 28 -34.60 -25.31 9.20
CA ALA A 28 -35.81 -24.52 8.97
C ALA A 28 -36.62 -24.97 7.75
N ALA A 29 -35.96 -25.55 6.73
CA ALA A 29 -36.60 -26.01 5.48
C ALA A 29 -37.08 -27.47 5.54
N ARG A 30 -37.01 -28.12 6.72
CA ARG A 30 -37.38 -29.53 6.88
C ARG A 30 -38.90 -29.68 7.02
N ILE A 31 -39.51 -30.37 6.06
CA ILE A 31 -40.96 -30.64 6.06
C ILE A 31 -41.28 -31.95 6.78
N ALA A 32 -40.44 -32.97 6.59
CA ALA A 32 -40.62 -34.29 7.21
C ALA A 32 -39.26 -34.96 7.46
N PRO A 33 -39.20 -36.10 8.18
CA PRO A 33 -37.94 -36.80 8.35
C PRO A 33 -37.25 -37.12 7.01
N GLY A 34 -36.06 -36.55 6.78
CA GLY A 34 -35.29 -36.74 5.54
C GLY A 34 -35.84 -36.02 4.30
N LYS A 35 -36.88 -35.19 4.41
CA LYS A 35 -37.49 -34.43 3.31
C LYS A 35 -37.49 -32.93 3.59
N TYR A 36 -37.10 -32.17 2.59
CA TYR A 36 -36.89 -30.73 2.66
C TYR A 36 -37.56 -30.02 1.49
N ASP A 37 -37.96 -28.77 1.71
CA ASP A 37 -38.37 -27.85 0.65
C ASP A 37 -37.12 -27.33 -0.09
N LEU A 38 -36.96 -27.70 -1.35
CA LEU A 38 -35.78 -27.33 -2.11
C LEU A 38 -35.67 -25.82 -2.34
N LEU A 39 -36.80 -25.12 -2.48
CA LEU A 39 -36.79 -23.67 -2.72
C LEU A 39 -36.24 -22.94 -1.48
N GLN A 40 -36.73 -23.28 -0.29
CA GLN A 40 -36.23 -22.72 0.96
C GLN A 40 -34.77 -23.10 1.23
N VAL A 41 -34.35 -24.31 0.84
CA VAL A 41 -32.94 -24.72 0.94
C VAL A 41 -32.04 -23.82 0.09
N ILE A 42 -32.45 -23.48 -1.13
CA ILE A 42 -31.70 -22.57 -2.01
C ILE A 42 -31.67 -21.16 -1.41
N GLU A 43 -32.80 -20.64 -0.94
CA GLU A 43 -32.89 -19.31 -0.31
C GLU A 43 -31.95 -19.20 0.91
N ILE A 44 -32.02 -20.16 1.84
CA ILE A 44 -31.13 -20.21 3.02
C ILE A 44 -29.66 -20.30 2.60
N PHE A 45 -29.36 -21.03 1.52
CA PHE A 45 -27.99 -21.16 1.03
C PHE A 45 -27.47 -19.84 0.46
N VAL A 46 -28.29 -19.13 -0.33
CA VAL A 46 -27.95 -17.83 -0.91
C VAL A 46 -27.78 -16.79 0.20
N GLU A 47 -28.76 -16.62 1.10
CA GLU A 47 -28.67 -15.64 2.19
C GLU A 47 -27.41 -15.81 3.07
N LYS A 48 -27.05 -17.06 3.39
CA LYS A 48 -25.90 -17.34 4.26
C LYS A 48 -24.54 -17.27 3.56
N ASN A 49 -24.50 -17.27 2.22
CA ASN A 49 -23.25 -17.23 1.45
C ASN A 49 -23.05 -15.90 0.70
N SER A 50 -24.11 -15.22 0.27
CA SER A 50 -24.01 -13.92 -0.42
C SER A 50 -23.37 -12.82 0.43
N GLY A 51 -23.48 -12.89 1.77
CA GLY A 51 -22.83 -11.91 2.65
C GLY A 51 -21.36 -12.19 3.01
N LYS A 52 -20.80 -13.34 2.62
CA LYS A 52 -19.44 -13.74 3.05
C LYS A 52 -18.33 -13.25 2.13
N ASP A 53 -18.56 -13.15 0.84
CA ASP A 53 -17.51 -12.79 -0.11
C ASP A 53 -17.28 -11.26 -0.12
N GLU A 54 -18.33 -10.45 -0.26
CA GLU A 54 -18.18 -8.98 -0.26
C GLU A 54 -17.66 -8.43 1.08
N THR A 55 -18.13 -8.97 2.21
CA THR A 55 -17.66 -8.49 3.52
C THR A 55 -16.25 -8.98 3.87
N ALA A 56 -15.82 -10.13 3.34
CA ALA A 56 -14.45 -10.61 3.51
C ALA A 56 -13.48 -9.83 2.62
N GLU A 57 -13.86 -9.52 1.37
CA GLU A 57 -13.09 -8.67 0.47
C GLU A 57 -12.96 -7.25 1.01
N LEU A 58 -14.05 -6.65 1.50
CA LEU A 58 -14.02 -5.33 2.11
C LEU A 58 -13.12 -5.29 3.34
N LYS A 59 -13.18 -6.32 4.21
CA LYS A 59 -12.27 -6.44 5.37
C LYS A 59 -10.81 -6.63 4.98
N ARG A 60 -10.52 -7.31 3.86
CA ARG A 60 -9.16 -7.45 3.32
C ARG A 60 -8.65 -6.10 2.81
N ALA A 61 -9.45 -5.41 1.99
CA ALA A 61 -9.11 -4.08 1.49
C ALA A 61 -8.90 -3.07 2.64
N ASP A 62 -9.75 -3.09 3.67
CA ASP A 62 -9.60 -2.25 4.86
C ASP A 62 -8.34 -2.57 5.67
N LYS A 63 -7.97 -3.85 5.75
CA LYS A 63 -6.72 -4.28 6.40
C LYS A 63 -5.51 -3.78 5.63
N ASP A 64 -5.51 -3.94 4.32
CA ASP A 64 -4.41 -3.52 3.44
C ASP A 64 -4.25 -1.99 3.46
N LEU A 65 -5.36 -1.25 3.46
CA LEU A 65 -5.36 0.21 3.59
C LEU A 65 -4.83 0.67 4.96
N LYS A 66 -5.19 -0.02 6.05
CA LYS A 66 -4.65 0.27 7.39
C LYS A 66 -3.15 -0.03 7.47
N GLU A 67 -2.71 -1.14 6.88
CA GLU A 67 -1.29 -1.49 6.81
C GLU A 67 -0.50 -0.46 6.00
N TYR A 68 -1.04 -0.04 4.85
CA TYR A 68 -0.44 1.02 4.03
C TYR A 68 -0.32 2.35 4.80
N LYS A 69 -1.40 2.78 5.47
CA LYS A 69 -1.39 3.98 6.34
C LYS A 69 -0.37 3.85 7.47
N LEU A 70 -0.25 2.68 8.08
CA LEU A 70 0.73 2.41 9.13
C LEU A 70 2.16 2.56 8.61
N LYS A 71 2.46 2.07 7.40
CA LYS A 71 3.79 2.20 6.79
C LYS A 71 4.15 3.65 6.43
N ILE A 72 3.18 4.45 5.99
CA ILE A 72 3.34 5.91 5.84
C ILE A 72 3.68 6.55 7.19
N LEU A 73 2.90 6.24 8.25
CA LEU A 73 3.13 6.77 9.60
C LEU A 73 4.51 6.38 10.18
N LYS A 74 5.01 5.19 9.82
CA LYS A 74 6.36 4.72 10.18
C LYS A 74 7.48 5.40 9.39
N LYS A 75 7.17 6.33 8.49
CA LYS A 75 8.11 7.02 7.59
C LYS A 75 8.88 6.07 6.67
N GLU A 76 8.31 4.89 6.39
CA GLU A 76 8.88 3.92 5.44
C GLU A 76 8.53 4.29 3.98
N TYR A 77 7.52 5.14 3.78
CA TYR A 77 7.09 5.61 2.47
C TYR A 77 7.23 7.11 2.38
N HIS A 78 7.92 7.57 1.34
CA HIS A 78 8.03 8.98 0.99
C HIS A 78 7.20 9.24 -0.25
N HIS A 79 6.57 10.42 -0.29
CA HIS A 79 5.85 10.84 -1.48
C HIS A 79 6.83 11.00 -2.66
N GLU A 80 6.47 10.52 -3.84
CA GLU A 80 7.34 10.54 -5.03
C GLU A 80 7.88 11.95 -5.32
N SER A 81 7.02 12.96 -5.22
CA SER A 81 7.38 14.37 -5.42
C SER A 81 8.46 14.85 -4.45
N ASP A 82 8.48 14.36 -3.21
CA ASP A 82 9.50 14.73 -2.23
C ASP A 82 10.82 14.02 -2.52
N VAL A 83 10.77 12.74 -2.93
CA VAL A 83 11.95 11.98 -3.34
C VAL A 83 12.63 12.64 -4.55
N ILE A 84 11.87 12.93 -5.61
CA ILE A 84 12.39 13.58 -6.82
C ILE A 84 13.07 14.91 -6.48
N ARG A 85 12.43 15.73 -5.64
CA ARG A 85 12.96 17.04 -5.25
C ARG A 85 14.27 16.90 -4.50
N ILE A 86 14.34 16.03 -3.49
CA ILE A 86 15.54 15.90 -2.67
C ILE A 86 16.69 15.31 -3.48
N VAL A 87 16.45 14.30 -4.33
CA VAL A 87 17.45 13.77 -5.26
C VAL A 87 17.93 14.86 -6.24
N SER A 88 17.01 15.67 -6.78
CA SER A 88 17.37 16.78 -7.67
C SER A 88 18.23 17.82 -6.97
N ASN A 89 17.90 18.17 -5.73
CA ASN A 89 18.68 19.12 -4.93
C ASN A 89 20.07 18.58 -4.60
N MET A 90 20.17 17.30 -4.23
CA MET A 90 21.44 16.62 -4.00
C MET A 90 22.33 16.65 -5.25
N ASN A 91 21.77 16.31 -6.41
CA ASN A 91 22.48 16.37 -7.70
C ASN A 91 22.92 17.80 -8.05
N TYR A 92 22.08 18.79 -7.77
CA TYR A 92 22.41 20.19 -8.01
C TYR A 92 23.60 20.66 -7.15
N ASN A 93 23.57 20.35 -5.86
CA ASN A 93 24.66 20.70 -4.94
C ASN A 93 25.96 20.01 -5.32
N PHE A 94 25.90 18.70 -5.61
CA PHE A 94 27.04 17.92 -6.09
C PHE A 94 27.65 18.53 -7.36
N LYS A 95 26.82 18.86 -8.36
CA LYS A 95 27.26 19.53 -9.59
C LYS A 95 27.92 20.88 -9.29
N SER A 96 27.32 21.68 -8.41
CA SER A 96 27.85 22.99 -8.02
C SER A 96 29.25 22.87 -7.41
N LYS A 97 29.45 21.93 -6.48
CA LYS A 97 30.76 21.69 -5.86
C LYS A 97 31.79 21.14 -6.85
N LEU A 98 31.41 20.23 -7.73
CA LEU A 98 32.29 19.74 -8.79
C LEU A 98 32.78 20.88 -9.69
N MET A 99 31.92 21.85 -10.03
CA MET A 99 32.30 23.01 -10.84
C MET A 99 33.24 23.97 -10.07
N ALA A 100 33.08 24.08 -8.75
CA ALA A 100 33.97 24.87 -7.90
C ALA A 100 35.30 24.16 -7.57
N LEU A 101 35.35 22.84 -7.72
CA LEU A 101 36.48 21.99 -7.33
C LEU A 101 37.80 22.39 -8.02
N PRO A 102 37.87 22.62 -9.35
CA PRO A 102 39.12 22.99 -10.01
C PRO A 102 39.70 24.30 -9.50
N SER A 103 38.86 25.32 -9.27
CA SER A 103 39.29 26.61 -8.72
C SER A 103 39.79 26.51 -7.29
N LYS A 104 39.20 25.63 -6.48
CA LYS A 104 39.64 25.39 -5.09
C LYS A 104 40.96 24.62 -5.05
N ILE A 105 41.08 23.56 -5.84
CA ILE A 105 42.27 22.70 -5.87
C ILE A 105 43.45 23.42 -6.51
N SER A 106 43.24 24.23 -7.56
CA SER A 106 44.34 24.95 -8.21
C SER A 106 45.14 25.81 -7.23
N VAL A 107 44.46 26.48 -6.30
CA VAL A 107 45.09 27.26 -5.22
C VAL A 107 45.89 26.37 -4.26
N GLN A 108 45.39 25.18 -3.95
CA GLN A 108 46.07 24.23 -3.05
C GLN A 108 47.28 23.56 -3.71
N LEU A 109 47.30 23.47 -5.03
CA LEU A 109 48.40 22.89 -5.80
C LEU A 109 49.49 23.92 -6.14
N LEU A 110 49.30 25.20 -5.83
CA LEU A 110 50.34 26.22 -6.04
C LEU A 110 51.62 25.84 -5.29
N ASN A 111 52.75 25.87 -6.00
CA ASN A 111 54.08 25.56 -5.48
C ASN A 111 54.23 24.13 -4.94
N LYS A 112 53.40 23.18 -5.39
CA LYS A 112 53.57 21.75 -5.10
C LYS A 112 54.16 21.03 -6.31
N ASP A 113 55.34 20.43 -6.11
CA ASP A 113 56.06 19.71 -7.15
C ASP A 113 56.08 18.18 -6.91
N ASN A 114 55.67 17.73 -5.72
CA ASN A 114 55.63 16.32 -5.37
C ASN A 114 54.36 15.66 -5.92
N GLN A 115 54.51 14.75 -6.88
CA GLN A 115 53.42 14.02 -7.50
C GLN A 115 52.54 13.24 -6.50
N LEU A 116 53.14 12.64 -5.47
CA LEU A 116 52.38 11.88 -4.47
C LEU A 116 51.49 12.81 -3.66
N GLU A 117 52.00 13.97 -3.28
CA GLU A 117 51.26 14.99 -2.53
C GLU A 117 50.10 15.55 -3.35
N ILE A 118 50.34 15.87 -4.63
CA ILE A 118 49.30 16.33 -5.57
C ILE A 118 48.18 15.28 -5.69
N LYS A 119 48.54 14.01 -5.83
CA LYS A 119 47.56 12.91 -5.95
C LYS A 119 46.69 12.77 -4.72
N GLU A 120 47.27 12.89 -3.52
CA GLU A 120 46.52 12.80 -2.27
C GLU A 120 45.57 13.98 -2.07
N ILE A 121 45.98 15.19 -2.46
CA ILE A 121 45.10 16.38 -2.45
C ILE A 121 43.91 16.19 -3.39
N LEU A 122 44.16 15.73 -4.62
CA LEU A 122 43.11 15.46 -5.61
C LEU A 122 42.12 14.40 -5.11
N LYS A 123 42.64 13.28 -4.59
CA LYS A 123 41.80 12.21 -4.04
C LYS A 123 40.93 12.72 -2.90
N LYS A 124 41.52 13.41 -1.92
CA LYS A 124 40.79 13.95 -0.78
C LYS A 124 39.67 14.86 -1.23
N ALA A 125 39.96 15.78 -2.14
CA ALA A 125 38.97 16.73 -2.65
C ALA A 125 37.83 16.04 -3.42
N ILE A 126 38.09 14.93 -4.12
CA ILE A 126 37.05 14.12 -4.77
C ILE A 126 36.20 13.38 -3.72
N TYR A 127 36.83 12.78 -2.70
CA TYR A 127 36.09 12.12 -1.62
C TYR A 127 35.18 13.08 -0.86
N ASP A 128 35.67 14.28 -0.54
CA ASP A 128 34.87 15.32 0.13
C ASP A 128 33.59 15.68 -0.66
N VAL A 129 33.65 15.66 -2.00
CA VAL A 129 32.50 15.94 -2.86
C VAL A 129 31.57 14.72 -2.96
N LEU A 130 32.12 13.51 -2.95
CA LEU A 130 31.34 12.26 -2.99
C LEU A 130 30.60 11.98 -1.67
N GLU A 131 31.15 12.40 -0.52
CA GLU A 131 30.48 12.25 0.78
C GLU A 131 29.10 12.91 0.83
N GLU A 132 28.88 13.98 0.06
CA GLU A 132 27.59 14.65 -0.03
C GLU A 132 26.49 13.79 -0.67
N LEU A 133 26.86 12.76 -1.43
CA LEU A 133 25.92 11.82 -2.04
C LEU A 133 25.54 10.65 -1.10
N ILE A 134 26.22 10.49 0.04
CA ILE A 134 26.08 9.30 0.91
C ILE A 134 24.87 9.43 1.84
N GLU A 135 24.59 10.61 2.37
CA GLU A 135 23.50 10.82 3.33
C GLU A 135 22.35 11.62 2.73
N TYR A 136 21.34 10.92 2.24
CA TYR A 136 20.05 11.52 1.93
C TYR A 136 19.29 11.85 3.22
N LYS A 137 19.03 13.13 3.49
CA LYS A 137 18.19 13.58 4.60
C LYS A 137 16.77 13.84 4.11
N TYR A 138 15.82 13.01 4.56
CA TYR A 138 14.40 13.24 4.29
C TYR A 138 13.87 14.37 5.18
N GLU A 139 13.55 15.50 4.56
CA GLU A 139 12.86 16.61 5.22
C GLU A 139 11.39 16.63 4.77
N GLU A 140 10.53 16.09 5.63
CA GLU A 140 9.08 16.09 5.45
C GLU A 140 8.55 17.52 5.47
N ARG A 141 7.85 17.94 4.41
CA ARG A 141 7.16 19.24 4.44
C ARG A 141 6.05 19.18 5.48
N LYS A 142 6.03 20.15 6.39
CA LYS A 142 4.77 20.54 7.05
C LYS A 142 3.89 21.12 5.95
N VAL A 143 3.01 20.30 5.39
CA VAL A 143 1.87 20.81 4.63
C VAL A 143 1.12 21.70 5.61
N ILE A 144 1.16 23.01 5.38
CA ILE A 144 0.21 23.92 6.01
C ILE A 144 -1.14 23.38 5.56
N LYS A 145 -1.93 22.87 6.51
CA LYS A 145 -3.31 22.54 6.23
C LYS A 145 -3.96 23.89 5.91
N ASP A 146 -4.10 24.19 4.63
CA ASP A 146 -5.07 25.17 4.20
C ASP A 146 -6.42 24.57 4.61
N GLU A 147 -6.92 25.06 5.74
CA GLU A 147 -8.34 25.01 6.07
C GLU A 147 -9.10 25.70 4.93
N ASP A 148 -10.28 25.18 4.63
CA ASP A 148 -11.24 25.63 3.62
C ASP A 148 -10.93 25.31 2.15
N ILE A 149 -11.42 24.13 1.73
CA ILE A 149 -12.18 24.06 0.47
C ILE A 149 -13.44 23.24 0.72
N GLY A 150 -14.60 23.90 0.66
CA GLY A 150 -15.85 23.23 0.32
C GLY A 150 -17.11 23.75 1.00
N GLU A 151 -17.39 25.05 0.99
CA GLU A 151 -18.80 25.46 0.99
C GLU A 151 -19.44 24.88 -0.28
N THR A 152 -20.21 23.82 -0.09
CA THR A 152 -21.12 23.33 -1.13
C THR A 152 -22.17 24.41 -1.34
N HIS A 153 -22.07 25.14 -2.45
CA HIS A 153 -23.20 25.93 -2.93
C HIS A 153 -24.37 24.98 -3.21
N ASN A 154 -25.29 24.90 -2.24
CA ASN A 154 -26.66 24.49 -2.47
C ASN A 154 -27.30 25.56 -3.36
N THR A 155 -27.46 25.28 -4.64
CA THR A 155 -28.57 25.84 -5.41
C THR A 155 -29.72 24.84 -5.32
N SER A 156 -30.56 25.03 -4.30
CA SER A 156 -31.94 24.57 -4.32
C SER A 156 -32.80 25.73 -4.81
N ASP A 157 -33.68 25.40 -5.75
CA ASP A 157 -34.87 26.12 -6.25
C ASP A 157 -34.69 27.41 -7.07
#